data_AF-A0A1I0RWZ3-F1
#
_entry.id   AF-A0A1I0RWZ3-F1
#
_cell.length_a   1.000
_cell.length_b   1.000
_cell.length_c   1.000
_cell.angle_alpha   90.00
_cell.angle_beta   90.00
_cell.angle_gamma   90.00
#
_symmetry.space_group_name_H-M   'P 1'
#
loop_
_entity.id
_entity.type
_entity.pdbx_description
1 polymer ?
#
loop_
_entity_poly.entity_id
_entity_poly.type
_entity_poly.pdbx_seq_one_letter_code
_entity_poly.pdbx_strand_id
1 'polypeptide(L)'
;MNTVITKKELHVPVDVLIRVADVLLENDITNTIIGTEEEDHELVIEVEYEKEQREVIHEVEDIISDYHENDEEDEDDDDEEEDE
;
A
#
# COMPACT_ATOMS: atom_id res chain seq x y z
N MET A 1 -15.49 -8.43 26.39
CA MET A 1 -15.02 -8.97 25.10
C MET A 1 -13.57 -8.54 24.99
N ASN A 2 -12.63 -9.48 24.77
CA ASN A 2 -11.26 -9.11 24.46
C ASN A 2 -11.19 -8.88 22.96
N THR A 3 -11.22 -7.62 22.55
CA THR A 3 -10.88 -7.26 21.18
C THR A 3 -9.41 -7.59 20.95
N VAL A 4 -9.13 -8.45 19.98
CA VAL A 4 -7.74 -8.72 19.55
C VAL A 4 -7.41 -7.67 18.50
N ILE A 5 -6.67 -6.65 18.92
CA ILE A 5 -6.15 -5.60 18.04
C ILE A 5 -4.86 -6.12 17.41
N THR A 6 -4.80 -6.10 16.09
CA THR A 6 -3.59 -6.42 15.30
C THR A 6 -2.95 -5.10 14.88
N LYS A 7 -1.64 -4.99 15.04
CA LYS A 7 -0.85 -3.87 14.54
C LYS A 7 -0.10 -4.31 13.28
N LYS A 8 -0.07 -3.46 12.26
CA LYS A 8 0.69 -3.70 11.03
C LYS A 8 1.32 -2.41 10.55
N GLU A 9 2.55 -2.53 10.07
CA GLU A 9 3.27 -1.46 9.40
C GLU A 9 2.97 -1.52 7.91
N LEU A 10 2.65 -0.36 7.32
CA LEU A 10 2.42 -0.16 5.91
C LEU A 10 3.37 0.92 5.40
N HIS A 11 4.00 0.64 4.27
CA HIS A 11 4.83 1.57 3.53
C HIS A 11 3.96 2.11 2.41
N VAL A 12 3.61 3.40 2.49
CA VAL A 12 2.57 4.01 1.65
C VAL A 12 3.22 5.06 0.75
N PRO A 13 3.25 4.84 -0.57
CA PRO A 13 3.73 5.84 -1.52
C PRO A 13 2.92 7.13 -1.43
N VAL A 14 3.60 8.28 -1.49
CA VAL A 14 2.95 9.60 -1.36
C VAL A 14 1.87 9.80 -2.43
N ASP A 15 2.04 9.24 -3.62
CA ASP A 15 1.10 9.33 -4.74
C ASP A 15 -0.26 8.65 -4.49
N VAL A 16 -0.29 7.59 -3.68
CA VAL A 16 -1.53 6.88 -3.30
C VAL A 16 -1.99 7.18 -1.88
N LEU A 17 -1.23 7.97 -1.12
CA LEU A 17 -1.50 8.29 0.28
C LEU A 17 -2.93 8.80 0.52
N ILE A 18 -3.46 9.66 -0.34
CA ILE A 18 -4.81 10.20 -0.19
C ILE A 18 -5.87 9.08 -0.29
N ARG A 19 -5.69 8.15 -1.24
CA ARG A 19 -6.62 7.02 -1.41
C ARG A 19 -6.57 6.08 -0.21
N VAL A 20 -5.36 5.75 0.25
CA VAL A 20 -5.17 4.93 1.46
C VAL A 20 -5.78 5.62 2.68
N ALA A 21 -5.56 6.92 2.84
CA ALA A 21 -6.12 7.68 3.96
C ALA A 21 -7.65 7.71 3.96
N ASP A 22 -8.28 7.82 2.78
CA ASP A 22 -9.75 7.76 2.65
C ASP A 22 -10.28 6.40 3.14
N VAL A 23 -9.71 5.29 2.68
CA VAL A 23 -10.12 3.93 3.10
C VAL A 23 -9.96 3.72 4.61
N LEU A 24 -8.86 4.18 5.19
CA LEU A 24 -8.62 4.10 6.63
C LEU A 24 -9.65 4.92 7.43
N LEU A 25 -9.97 6.13 6.95
CA LEU A 25 -10.94 7.02 7.59
C LEU A 25 -12.37 6.47 7.52
N GLU A 26 -12.79 5.97 6.35
CA GLU A 26 -14.14 5.43 6.13
C GLU A 26 -14.45 4.19 6.99
N ASN A 27 -13.41 3.47 7.41
CA ASN A 27 -13.52 2.23 8.17
C ASN A 27 -13.11 2.39 9.65
N ASP A 28 -12.94 3.62 10.13
CA ASP A 28 -12.51 3.94 11.50
C ASP A 28 -11.23 3.18 11.92
N ILE A 29 -10.28 3.02 10.99
CA ILE A 29 -8.99 2.35 11.27
C ILE A 29 -8.07 3.35 11.97
N THR A 30 -7.57 2.95 13.14
CA THR A 30 -6.59 3.78 13.85
C THR A 30 -5.26 3.69 13.14
N ASN A 31 -4.68 4.83 12.79
CA ASN A 31 -3.40 4.91 12.10
C ASN A 31 -2.46 5.91 12.78
N THR A 32 -1.16 5.62 12.76
CA THR A 32 -0.11 6.48 13.30
C THR A 32 1.06 6.52 12.32
N ILE A 33 1.49 7.72 11.92
CA ILE A 33 2.74 7.87 11.15
C ILE A 33 3.91 7.60 12.10
N ILE A 34 4.71 6.58 11.79
CA ILE A 34 5.85 6.15 12.62
C ILE A 34 7.20 6.45 11.96
N GLY A 35 7.22 6.76 10.66
CA GLY A 35 8.44 7.07 9.92
C GLY A 35 8.17 7.56 8.50
N THR A 36 9.26 7.79 7.78
CA THR A 36 9.29 8.22 6.38
C THR A 36 10.48 7.56 5.69
N GLU A 37 10.29 7.00 4.51
CA GLU A 37 11.37 6.47 3.67
C GLU A 37 11.63 7.46 2.52
N GLU A 38 12.73 8.20 2.61
CA GLU A 38 13.04 9.27 1.65
C GLU A 38 13.50 8.74 0.29
N GLU A 39 14.08 7.54 0.23
CA GLU A 39 14.61 6.95 -1.00
C GLU A 39 13.49 6.55 -1.96
N ASP A 40 12.44 5.91 -1.44
CA ASP A 40 11.30 5.41 -2.20
C ASP A 40 10.09 6.37 -2.18
N HIS A 41 10.23 7.53 -1.54
CA HIS A 41 9.16 8.52 -1.36
C HIS A 41 7.89 7.94 -0.69
N GLU A 42 8.07 7.21 0.41
CA GLU A 42 7.00 6.54 1.14
C GLU A 42 6.84 7.04 2.59
N LEU A 43 5.61 6.96 3.09
CA LEU A 43 5.31 7.15 4.51
C LEU A 43 5.15 5.80 5.20
N VAL A 44 5.80 5.65 6.36
CA VAL A 44 5.65 4.45 7.19
C VAL A 44 4.55 4.69 8.21
N ILE A 45 3.44 3.95 8.06
CA ILE A 45 2.22 4.10 8.86
C ILE A 45 1.95 2.79 9.61
N GLU A 46 1.82 2.86 10.93
CA GLU A 46 1.27 1.76 11.73
C GLU A 46 -0.26 1.86 11.75
N VAL A 47 -0.94 0.79 11.37
CA VAL A 47 -2.40 0.64 11.45
C VAL A 47 -2.79 -0.38 12.51
N GLU A 48 -3.85 -0.08 13.25
CA GLU A 48 -4.43 -0.94 14.27
C GLU A 48 -5.84 -1.36 13.85
N TYR A 49 -6.06 -2.67 13.75
CA TYR A 49 -7.30 -3.21 13.22
C TYR A 49 -7.72 -4.50 13.91
N GLU A 50 -9.03 -4.73 13.96
CA GLU A 50 -9.61 -5.95 14.48
C GLU A 50 -9.68 -7.05 13.41
N LYS A 51 -9.97 -8.29 13.83
CA LYS A 51 -10.13 -9.41 12.88
C LYS A 51 -11.21 -9.13 11.83
N GLU A 52 -12.25 -8.40 12.19
CA GLU A 52 -13.38 -8.05 11.32
C GLU A 52 -12.99 -7.00 10.27
N GLN A 53 -11.95 -6.20 10.54
CA GLN A 53 -11.44 -5.16 9.65
C GLN A 53 -10.31 -5.65 8.73
N ARG A 54 -10.04 -6.96 8.70
CA ARG A 54 -8.97 -7.54 7.85
C ARG A 54 -9.18 -7.28 6.36
N GLU A 55 -10.42 -7.30 5.89
CA GLU A 55 -10.73 -7.05 4.49
C GLU A 55 -10.34 -5.63 4.06
N VAL A 56 -10.52 -4.65 4.95
CA VAL A 56 -10.11 -3.25 4.73
C VAL A 56 -8.59 -3.13 4.60
N ILE A 57 -7.84 -3.86 5.44
CA ILE A 57 -6.37 -3.85 5.35
C ILE A 57 -5.90 -4.47 4.04
N HIS A 58 -6.56 -5.54 3.57
CA HIS A 58 -6.25 -6.10 2.25
C HIS A 58 -6.53 -5.11 1.12
N GLU A 59 -7.62 -4.36 1.17
CA GLU A 59 -7.91 -3.31 0.19
C GLU A 59 -6.83 -2.22 0.18
N VAL A 60 -6.35 -1.80 1.35
CA VAL A 60 -5.23 -0.85 1.44
C VAL A 60 -3.95 -1.43 0.83
N GLU A 61 -3.65 -2.70 1.09
CA GLU A 61 -2.48 -3.38 0.50
C GLU A 61 -2.60 -3.50 -1.02
N ASP A 62 -3.79 -3.78 -1.54
CA ASP A 62 -4.04 -3.87 -2.98
C ASP A 62 -3.78 -2.51 -3.66
N ILE A 63 -4.21 -1.39 -3.06
CA ILE A 63 -3.93 -0.03 -3.58
C ILE A 63 -2.42 0.25 -3.65
N ILE A 64 -1.66 -0.21 -2.65
CA ILE A 64 -0.21 -0.02 -2.59
C ILE A 64 0.47 -0.92 -3.63
N SER A 65 0.06 -2.19 -3.73
CA SER A 65 0.58 -3.14 -4.74
C SER A 65 0.34 -2.64 -6.15
N ASP A 66 -0.88 -2.20 -6.46
CA ASP A 66 -1.25 -1.64 -7.77
C ASP A 66 -0.36 -0.47 -8.17
N TYR A 67 0.12 0.33 -7.21
CA TYR A 67 1.07 1.42 -7.49
C TYR A 67 2.44 0.88 -7.89
N HIS A 68 2.98 -0.10 -7.15
CA HIS A 68 4.28 -0.69 -7.44
C HIS A 68 4.28 -1.49 -8.75
N GLU A 69 3.22 -2.26 -9.04
CA GLU A 69 3.11 -3.04 -10.27
C GLU A 69 3.04 -2.15 -11.51
N ASN A 70 2.45 -0.95 -11.40
CA ASN A 70 2.36 0.00 -12.51
C ASN A 70 3.66 0.83 -12.72
N ASP A 71 4.68 0.65 -11.88
CA ASP A 71 6.02 1.25 -12.04
C ASP A 71 6.99 0.29 -12.76
N GLU A 72 6.62 -0.98 -12.96
CA GLU A 72 7.45 -2.03 -13.59
C GLU A 72 7.16 -2.28 -15.09
N GLU A 73 6.42 -1.41 -15.80
CA GLU A 73 6.20 -1.51 -17.26
C GLU A 73 7.35 -0.90 -18.10
N ASP A 74 8.57 -1.40 -17.94
CA ASP A 74 9.67 -1.26 -18.92
C ASP A 74 10.17 -2.68 -19.28
N GLU A 75 9.29 -3.50 -19.87
CA GLU A 75 9.69 -4.70 -20.59
C GLU A 75 10.09 -4.29 -22.03
N ASP A 76 11.41 -4.22 -22.27
CA ASP A 76 12.07 -4.17 -23.57
C ASP A 76 11.41 -5.13 -24.59
N ASP A 77 10.60 -4.58 -25.50
CA ASP A 77 10.17 -5.24 -26.74
C ASP A 77 11.29 -5.08 -27.80
N ASP A 78 12.42 -5.76 -27.59
CA ASP A 78 13.48 -5.90 -28.60
C ASP A 78 13.16 -7.12 -29.49
N ASP A 79 12.13 -6.97 -30.31
CA ASP A 79 11.80 -7.90 -31.42
C ASP A 79 12.81 -7.63 -32.56
N GLU A 80 14.03 -8.15 -32.41
CA GLU A 80 15.04 -8.15 -33.47
C GLU A 80 14.56 -9.06 -34.63
N GLU A 81 13.90 -8.46 -35.60
CA GLU A 81 13.75 -9.02 -36.95
C GLU A 81 15.12 -9.11 -37.64
N GLU A 82 15.76 -10.29 -37.60
CA GLU A 82 16.77 -10.66 -38.60
C GLU A 82 16.15 -11.55 -39.69
N ASP A 83 15.59 -10.88 -40.71
CA ASP A 83 15.51 -11.37 -42.09
C ASP A 83 16.95 -11.35 -42.68
N GLU A 84 17.52 -12.53 -43.00
CA GLU A 84 18.25 -12.90 -44.25
C GLU A 84 19.04 -14.23 -44.16
#